data_AF-A0A957ELJ1-F1
#
_entry.id   AF-A0A957ELJ1-F1
#
_cell.length_a   1.000
_cell.length_b   1.000
_cell.length_c   1.000
_cell.angle_alpha   90.00
_cell.angle_beta   90.00
_cell.angle_gamma   90.00
#
_symmetry.space_group_name_H-M   'P 1'
#
loop_
_entity.id
_entity.type
_entity.pdbx_description
1 polymer ?
#
loop_
_entity_poly.entity_id
_entity_poly.type
_entity_poly.pdbx_seq_one_letter_code
_entity_poly.pdbx_strand_id
1 'polypeptide(L)' 'MLLRHSLGLEAEAAAVETAVARTIAAGQRTIDLARDGEPSLSTQQMAQKIIAYMA' A
#
# COMPACT_ATOMS: atom_id res chain seq x y z
N MET A 1 -3.13 0.03 11.63
CA MET A 1 -3.12 0.01 13.12
C MET A 1 -4.17 0.91 13.79
N LEU A 2 -4.36 2.18 13.42
CA LEU A 2 -5.44 3.04 13.99
C LEU A 2 -6.84 2.40 13.91
N LEU A 3 -7.24 1.97 12.70
CA LEU A 3 -8.55 1.38 12.41
C LEU A 3 -8.85 0.20 13.34
N ARG A 4 -7.91 -0.74 13.41
CA ARG A 4 -7.99 -1.97 14.21
C ARG A 4 -8.02 -1.71 15.72
N HIS A 5 -7.07 -0.94 16.25
CA HIS A 5 -6.81 -0.89 17.69
C HIS A 5 -7.42 0.31 18.41
N SER A 6 -7.73 1.40 17.71
CA SER A 6 -8.33 2.59 18.31
C SER A 6 -9.80 2.73 17.98
N LEU A 7 -10.23 2.25 16.81
CA LEU A 7 -11.59 2.45 16.30
C LEU A 7 -12.42 1.16 16.23
N GLY A 8 -11.80 -0.02 16.42
CA GLY A 8 -12.48 -1.32 16.33
C GLY A 8 -12.97 -1.68 14.92
N LEU A 9 -12.42 -1.02 13.89
CA LEU A 9 -12.79 -1.15 12.48
C LEU A 9 -11.91 -2.20 11.79
N GLU A 10 -12.20 -3.47 12.05
CA GLU A 10 -11.40 -4.60 11.55
C GLU A 10 -11.49 -4.76 10.03
N ALA A 11 -12.68 -4.62 9.44
CA ALA A 11 -12.88 -4.78 8.00
C ALA A 11 -12.11 -3.71 7.20
N GLU A 12 -12.16 -2.46 7.66
CA GLU A 12 -11.48 -1.32 7.07
C GLU A 12 -9.95 -1.44 7.25
N ALA A 13 -9.49 -1.92 8.41
CA ALA A 13 -8.09 -2.22 8.62
C ALA A 13 -7.59 -3.27 7.62
N ALA A 14 -8.31 -4.39 7.51
CA ALA A 14 -7.99 -5.48 6.58
C ALA A 14 -8.03 -5.03 5.11
N ALA A 15 -8.96 -4.13 4.75
CA ALA A 15 -9.04 -3.57 3.40
C ALA A 15 -7.78 -2.77 3.04
N VAL A 16 -7.32 -1.89 3.93
CA VAL A 16 -6.07 -1.12 3.73
C VAL A 16 -4.86 -2.05 3.67
N GLU A 17 -4.74 -2.99 4.60
CA GLU A 17 -3.63 -3.95 4.65
C GLU A 17 -3.58 -4.81 3.37
N THR A 18 -4.73 -5.27 2.89
CA THR A 18 -4.85 -6.04 1.63
C THR A 18 -4.46 -5.20 0.42
N ALA A 19 -4.91 -3.94 0.35
CA ALA A 19 -4.57 -3.04 -0.76
C ALA A 19 -3.07 -2.76 -0.84
N VAL A 20 -2.41 -2.55 0.31
CA VAL A 20 -0.95 -2.42 0.39
C VAL A 20 -0.24 -3.70 -0.06
N ALA A 21 -0.67 -4.86 0.46
CA ALA A 21 -0.08 -6.15 0.09
C ALA A 21 -0.19 -6.43 -1.42
N ARG A 22 -1.35 -6.16 -2.03
CA ARG A 22 -1.56 -6.30 -3.48
C ARG A 22 -0.68 -5.35 -4.29
N THR A 23 -0.53 -4.11 -3.84
CA THR A 23 0.33 -3.11 -4.50
C THR A 23 1.78 -3.58 -4.56
N ILE A 24 2.30 -4.09 -3.44
CA ILE A 24 3.68 -4.60 -3.35
C ILE A 24 3.82 -5.91 -4.15
N ALA A 25 2.84 -6.80 -4.10
CA ALA A 25 2.83 -8.04 -4.88
C ALA A 25 2.83 -7.77 -6.39
N ALA A 26 2.21 -6.67 -6.84
CA ALA A 26 2.24 -6.19 -8.22
C ALA A 26 3.55 -5.49 -8.62
N GLY A 27 4.61 -5.62 -7.82
CA GLY A 27 5.94 -5.10 -8.14
C GLY A 27 6.13 -3.60 -7.96
N GLN A 28 5.14 -2.88 -7.42
CA GLN A 28 5.28 -1.43 -7.19
C GLN A 28 6.26 -1.17 -6.03
N ARG A 29 7.25 -0.29 -6.23
CA ARG A 29 8.29 0.03 -5.24
C ARG A 29 8.49 1.54 -5.14
N THR A 30 8.70 2.07 -3.94
CA THR A 30 9.29 3.40 -3.71
C THR A 30 10.80 3.32 -3.78
N ILE A 31 11.49 4.47 -3.84
CA ILE A 31 12.94 4.55 -4.04
C ILE A 31 13.75 3.79 -2.99
N ASP A 32 13.26 3.70 -1.75
CA ASP A 32 13.88 2.98 -0.63
C ASP A 32 13.76 1.45 -0.73
N LEU A 33 12.82 0.96 -1.56
CA LEU A 33 12.55 -0.47 -1.74
C LEU A 33 12.93 -1.00 -3.13
N ALA A 34 13.17 -0.12 -4.09
CA ALA A 34 13.59 -0.48 -5.44
C ALA A 34 15.05 -0.95 -5.44
N ARG A 35 15.38 -1.96 -6.25
CA ARG A 35 16.79 -2.34 -6.47
C ARG A 35 17.45 -1.37 -7.44
N ASP A 36 18.78 -1.37 -7.47
CA ASP A 36 19.56 -0.54 -8.39
C ASP A 36 19.12 -0.75 -9.85
N GLY A 37 18.71 0.34 -10.50
CA GLY A 37 18.23 0.32 -11.89
C GLY A 37 16.75 -0.07 -12.06
N GLU A 38 16.02 -0.45 -11.00
CA GLU A 38 14.58 -0.65 -11.07
C GLU A 38 13.82 0.68 -11.03
N PRO A 39 12.69 0.82 -11.77
CA PRO A 39 11.87 2.00 -11.67
C PRO A 39 11.22 2.13 -10.29
N SER A 40 11.25 3.33 -9.73
CA SER A 40 10.63 3.64 -8.43
C SER A 40 9.49 4.65 -8.58
N LEU A 41 8.46 4.49 -7.75
CA LEU A 41 7.36 5.43 -7.61
C LEU A 41 7.69 6.57 -6.62
N SER A 42 7.12 7.74 -6.88
CA SER A 42 7.00 8.78 -5.87
C SER A 42 5.99 8.40 -4.78
N THR A 43 6.02 9.11 -3.65
CA THR A 43 5.06 8.93 -2.55
C THR A 43 3.61 9.04 -3.03
N GLN A 44 3.31 10.02 -3.89
CA GLN A 44 1.95 10.23 -4.42
C GLN A 44 1.54 9.11 -5.37
N GLN A 45 2.44 8.64 -6.23
CA GLN A 45 2.17 7.53 -7.14
C GLN A 45 1.91 6.23 -6.38
N MET A 46 2.70 5.95 -5.33
CA MET A 46 2.47 4.79 -4.46
C MET A 46 1.08 4.87 -3.80
N ALA A 47 0.70 6.03 -3.25
CA ALA A 47 -0.62 6.22 -2.66
C ALA A 47 -1.75 5.97 -3.68
N GLN A 48 -1.62 6.48 -4.90
CA GLN A 48 -2.60 6.23 -5.98
C GLN A 48 -2.72 4.75 -6.32
N LYS A 49 -1.60 4.01 -6.35
CA LYS A 49 -1.61 2.55 -6.59
C LYS A 49 -2.33 1.81 -5.47
N ILE A 50 -2.07 2.17 -4.21
CA ILE A 50 -2.75 1.56 -3.05
C ILE A 50 -4.25 1.82 -3.12
N ILE A 51 -4.67 3.07 -3.35
CA ILE A 51 -6.09 3.44 -3.45
C ILE A 51 -6.79 2.67 -4.58
N ALA A 52 -6.11 2.43 -5.71
CA ALA A 52 -6.67 1.66 -6.82
C ALA A 52 -6.94 0.18 -6.48
N TYR A 53 -6.38 -0.36 -5.39
CA TYR A 53 -6.65 -1.70 -4.88
C TYR A 53 -7.68 -1.73 -3.74
N MET A 54 -8.19 -0.58 -3.30
CA MET A 54 -9.30 -0.52 -2.35
C MET A 54 -10.61 -0.73 -3.10
N ALA A 55 -11.23 -1.89 -2.91
CA ALA A 55 -12.52 -2.27 -3.49
C ALA A 55 -13.50 -2.60 -2.36
#